data_AF-A0A392TAW2-F1
#
_entry.id   AF-A0A392TAW2-F1
#
_cell.length_a   1.000
_cell.length_b   1.000
_cell.length_c   1.000
_cell.angle_alpha   90.00
_cell.angle_beta   90.00
_cell.angle_gamma   90.00
#
_symmetry.space_group_name_H-M   'P 1'
#
loop_
_entity.id
_entity.type
_entity.pdbx_description
1 polymer ?
#
loop_
_entity_poly.entity_id
_entity_poly.type
_entity_poly.pdbx_seq_one_letter_code
_entity_poly.pdbx_strand_id
1 'polypeptide(L)' 'MLAFVVSSKQAFEVPLADVSQTNLQGKNDVILEFHVDDTTGANE' A
#
# COMPACT_ATOMS: atom_id res chain seq x y z
N MET A 1 9.03 -1.57 1.70
CA MET A 1 7.87 -1.08 2.45
C MET A 1 7.55 0.32 1.93
N LEU A 2 6.27 0.63 1.71
CA LEU A 2 5.82 1.98 1.35
C LEU A 2 5.33 2.67 2.61
N ALA A 3 5.79 3.89 2.86
CA ALA A 3 5.37 4.69 4.02
C ALA A 3 4.63 5.94 3.56
N PHE A 4 3.46 6.19 4.15
CA PHE A 4 2.77 7.47 4.01
C PHE A 4 3.13 8.35 5.20
N VAL A 5 3.75 9.51 4.93
CA VAL A 5 4.33 10.39 5.94
C VAL A 5 3.65 11.75 5.88
N VAL A 6 3.20 12.25 7.03
CA VAL A 6 2.61 13.59 7.20
C VAL A 6 3.42 14.36 8.23
N SER A 7 3.97 15.51 7.85
CA SER A 7 4.77 16.38 8.73
C SER A 7 5.90 15.62 9.45
N SER A 8 6.66 14.82 8.70
CA SER A 8 7.77 13.99 9.21
C SER A 8 7.38 12.89 10.20
N LYS A 9 6.08 12.60 10.35
CA LYS A 9 5.57 11.48 11.13
C LYS A 9 4.97 10.42 10.21
N GLN A 10 5.40 9.17 10.38
CA GLN A 10 4.81 8.04 9.67
C GLN A 10 3.37 7.85 10.12
N ALA A 11 2.43 7.93 9.18
CA ALA A 11 1.02 7.70 9.45
C ALA A 11 0.70 6.21 9.35
N PHE A 12 1.08 5.57 8.24
CA PHE A 12 0.97 4.13 8.06
C PHE A 12 2.07 3.60 7.13
N GLU A 13 2.23 2.28 7.15
CA GLU A 13 3.10 1.55 6.26
C GLU A 13 2.37 0.41 5.56
N VAL A 14 2.83 0.09 4.36
CA VAL A 14 2.33 -1.02 3.55
C VAL A 14 3.52 -1.93 3.22
N PRO A 15 3.49 -3.21 3.64
CA PRO A 15 4.43 -4.22 3.15
C PRO A 15 4.30 -4.36 1.64
N LEU A 16 5.42 -4.34 0.92
CA LEU A 16 5.37 -4.50 -0.54
C LEU A 16 5.00 -5.92 -0.96
N ALA A 17 5.12 -6.90 -0.06
CA ALA A 17 4.65 -8.27 -0.29
C ALA A 17 3.11 -8.32 -0.47
N ASP A 18 2.37 -7.39 0.13
CA ASP A 18 0.92 -7.36 0.06
C ASP A 18 0.41 -6.69 -1.23
N VAL A 19 1.30 -5.98 -1.95
CA VAL A 19 0.98 -5.29 -3.20
C VAL A 19 1.08 -6.26 -4.36
N SER A 20 -0.02 -6.43 -5.10
CA SER A 20 -0.10 -7.32 -6.26
C SER A 20 0.34 -6.63 -7.55
N GLN A 21 -0.10 -5.38 -7.76
CA GLN A 21 0.26 -4.58 -8.92
C GLN A 21 0.42 -3.10 -8.56
N THR A 22 1.23 -2.39 -9.34
CA THR A 22 1.41 -0.94 -9.25
C THR A 22 1.26 -0.36 -10.64
N ASN A 23 0.30 0.53 -10.80
CA ASN A 23 -0.06 1.12 -12.09
C ASN A 23 -0.08 2.65 -11.99
N LEU A 24 0.25 3.34 -13.09
CA LEU A 24 0.03 4.78 -13.20
C LEU A 24 -1.33 5.04 -13.85
N GLN A 25 -2.13 5.88 -13.21
CA GLN A 25 -3.36 6.42 -13.78
C GLN A 25 -3.14 7.91 -14.07
N GLY A 26 -3.19 8.29 -15.33
CA GLY A 26 -2.86 9.67 -15.74
C GLY A 26 -1.39 10.02 -15.46
N LYS A 27 -1.13 11.25 -15.01
CA LYS A 27 0.24 11.76 -14.84
C LYS A 27 0.80 11.60 -13.43
N ASN A 28 -0.06 11.74 -12.42
CA ASN A 28 0.37 11.88 -11.02
C ASN A 28 -0.36 10.93 -10.06
N ASP A 29 -1.23 10.05 -10.56
CA ASP A 29 -1.96 9.12 -9.71
C ASP A 29 -1.30 7.74 -9.82
N VAL A 30 -0.93 7.18 -8.68
CA VAL A 30 -0.38 5.83 -8.55
C VAL A 30 -1.45 4.95 -7.92
N ILE A 31 -1.83 3.88 -8.62
CA ILE A 31 -2.73 2.86 -8.10
C ILE A 31 -1.88 1.71 -7.57
N LEU A 32 -2.15 1.32 -6.33
CA LEU A 32 -1.65 0.09 -5.71
C LEU A 32 -2.81 -0.88 -5.59
N GLU A 33 -2.69 -2.02 -6.24
CA GLU A 33 -3.63 -3.13 -6.10
C GLU A 33 -3.06 -4.11 -5.08
N PHE A 34 -3.92 -4.67 -4.25
CA PHE A 34 -3.55 -5.58 -3.17
C PHE A 34 -4.03 -6.98 -3.50
N HIS A 35 -3.32 -7.99 -3.01
CA HIS A 35 -3.82 -9.37 -3.07
C HIS A 35 -5.10 -9.47 -2.24
N VAL A 36 -6.17 -10.01 -2.83
CA VAL A 36 -7.46 -10.21 -2.13
C VAL A 36 -7.35 -11.31 -1.06
N ASP A 37 -6.35 -12.20 -1.18
CA ASP A 37 -6.39 -13.51 -0.49
C ASP A 37 -5.23 -13.84 0.47
N ASP A 38 -4.39 -12.89 0.95
CA ASP A 38 -3.24 -13.27 1.82
C ASP A 38 -3.13 -12.60 3.20
N THR A 39 -4.10 -11.80 3.67
CA THR A 39 -4.01 -11.16 5.01
C THR A 39 -5.29 -11.00 5.85
N THR A 40 -6.44 -11.58 5.46
CA THR A 40 -7.66 -11.51 6.30
C THR A 40 -7.65 -12.42 7.54
N GLY A 41 -6.50 -12.61 8.19
CA GLY A 41 -6.38 -13.51 9.35
C GLY A 41 -5.40 -13.08 10.45
N ALA A 42 -4.85 -11.86 10.43
CA ALA A 42 -3.77 -11.48 11.35
C ALA A 42 -4.09 -10.34 12.34
N ASN A 43 -5.27 -9.71 12.34
CA ASN A 43 -5.66 -8.74 13.38
C ASN A 43 -7.16 -8.39 13.34
N GLU A 44 -8.00 -9.30 13.85
CA GLU A 44 -9.12 -8.87 14.71
C GLU A 44 -8.62 -8.82 16.16
#